data_AF-A0A409YMX6-F1
#
_entry.id   AF-A0A409YMX6-F1
#
_cell.length_a   1.000
_cell.length_b   1.000
_cell.length_c   1.000
_cell.angle_alpha   90.00
_cell.angle_beta   90.00
_cell.angle_gamma   90.00
#
_symmetry.space_group_name_H-M   'P 1'
#
loop_
_entity.id
_entity.type
_entity.pdbx_description
1 polymer ?
#
loop_
_entity_poly.entity_id
_entity_poly.type
_entity_poly.pdbx_seq_one_letter_code
_entity_poly.pdbx_strand_id
1 'polypeptide(L)'
;MAHRALKGAYTQVMGLEPLPPTASPDSRTEFARTLNKANRLVGLMHTHITSIMTASNVGAQEDTDDEPDVTDAETRKTTPATRIAEITRSVEGAGPLPVAEWVLCLLEPRKQTLMEAEQEGFVRLLRGYESAPSMQELLSQEVELSQQGDFRDISERSVALESNKDLVERMHERETLMTGMQSADALHSFMISILRTIHAIRFSIEWAQLAPAAKTRFREDACDQLAPELTYAQFQHRHEKLIKARNDLKKMFLKFGARVLMDPCWAPYISYNTGSTGRSTTFPGTLREMLSGFDDLTEDEMNADEGAFRQLILALADDETMAYIYRFLNTHRRAT
;
A
#
# COMPACT_ATOMS: atom_id res chain seq x y z
N MET A 1 -16.10 -7.78 -8.48
CA MET A 1 -16.59 -6.48 -9.02
C MET A 1 -15.48 -5.67 -9.69
N ALA A 2 -14.30 -5.49 -9.07
CA ALA A 2 -13.14 -4.86 -9.71
C ALA A 2 -12.80 -5.46 -11.09
N HIS A 3 -12.80 -6.79 -11.23
CA HIS A 3 -12.63 -7.45 -12.53
C HIS A 3 -13.71 -7.10 -13.56
N ARG A 4 -14.98 -6.95 -13.14
CA ARG A 4 -16.10 -6.58 -14.03
C ARG A 4 -16.01 -5.11 -14.47
N ALA A 5 -15.61 -4.21 -13.57
CA ALA A 5 -15.35 -2.81 -13.87
C ALA A 5 -14.09 -2.64 -14.75
N LEU A 6 -13.04 -3.42 -14.52
CA LEU A 6 -11.83 -3.45 -15.35
C LEU A 6 -12.16 -3.94 -16.76
N LYS A 7 -12.90 -5.05 -16.87
CA LYS A 7 -13.41 -5.57 -18.14
C LYS A 7 -14.28 -4.54 -18.86
N GLY A 8 -15.11 -3.80 -18.13
CA GLY A 8 -15.90 -2.70 -18.67
C GLY A 8 -15.04 -1.57 -19.24
N ALA A 9 -14.03 -1.12 -18.49
CA ALA A 9 -13.10 -0.08 -18.93
C ALA A 9 -12.27 -0.51 -20.15
N TYR A 10 -11.75 -1.74 -20.16
CA TYR A 10 -11.06 -2.32 -21.33
C TYR A 10 -11.98 -2.46 -22.53
N THR A 11 -13.22 -2.92 -22.34
CA THR A 11 -14.21 -2.99 -23.43
C THR A 11 -14.51 -1.61 -23.99
N GLN A 12 -14.54 -0.58 -23.14
CA GLN A 12 -14.75 0.80 -23.54
C GLN A 12 -13.56 1.35 -24.33
N VAL A 13 -12.32 1.05 -23.94
CA VAL A 13 -11.10 1.41 -24.70
C VAL A 13 -11.03 0.66 -26.03
N MET A 14 -11.28 -0.64 -26.04
CA MET A 14 -11.27 -1.48 -27.25
C MET A 14 -12.40 -1.12 -28.22
N GLY A 15 -13.49 -0.53 -27.72
CA GLY A 15 -14.60 -0.03 -28.53
C GLY A 15 -14.40 1.39 -29.07
N LEU A 16 -13.30 2.08 -28.73
CA LEU A 16 -12.98 3.36 -29.34
C LEU A 16 -12.41 3.14 -30.74
N GLU A 17 -13.16 3.55 -31.76
CA GLU A 17 -12.66 3.55 -33.13
C GLU A 17 -11.59 4.62 -33.32
N PRO A 18 -10.46 4.32 -33.97
CA PRO A 18 -9.44 5.31 -34.30
C PRO A 18 -10.04 6.46 -35.12
N LEU A 19 -9.78 7.70 -34.71
CA LEU A 19 -10.26 8.86 -35.47
C LEU A 19 -9.57 8.93 -36.84
N PRO A 20 -10.32 9.24 -37.93
CA PRO A 20 -9.72 9.46 -39.24
C PRO A 20 -8.85 10.73 -39.23
N PRO A 21 -7.85 10.84 -40.12
CA PRO A 21 -6.97 12.01 -40.20
C PRO A 21 -7.73 13.33 -40.44
N THR A 22 -8.93 13.26 -41.01
CA THR A 22 -9.80 14.40 -41.30
C THR A 22 -10.72 14.79 -40.14
N ALA A 23 -10.63 14.12 -38.99
CA ALA A 23 -11.47 14.42 -37.84
C ALA A 23 -11.32 15.88 -37.39
N SER A 24 -12.47 16.51 -37.10
CA SER A 24 -12.52 17.91 -36.64
C SER A 24 -11.76 18.10 -35.32
N PRO A 25 -11.29 19.33 -35.02
CA PRO A 25 -10.68 19.63 -33.73
C PRO A 25 -11.54 19.20 -32.54
N ASP A 26 -12.85 19.48 -32.58
CA ASP A 26 -13.79 19.14 -31.50
C ASP A 26 -13.89 17.62 -31.29
N SER A 27 -13.97 16.85 -32.37
CA SER A 27 -13.99 15.38 -32.32
C SER A 27 -12.70 14.81 -31.72
N ARG A 28 -11.54 15.41 -32.03
CA ARG A 28 -10.24 15.03 -31.45
C ARG A 28 -10.18 15.35 -29.96
N THR A 29 -10.69 16.50 -29.55
CA THR A 29 -10.75 16.89 -28.12
C THR A 29 -11.66 15.96 -27.32
N GLU A 30 -12.82 15.58 -27.87
CA GLU A 30 -13.74 14.64 -27.22
C GLU A 30 -13.15 13.22 -27.12
N PHE A 31 -12.51 12.74 -28.19
CA PHE A 31 -11.83 11.45 -28.19
C PHE A 31 -10.69 11.43 -27.16
N ALA A 32 -9.82 12.44 -27.14
CA ALA A 32 -8.75 12.56 -26.16
C ALA A 32 -9.29 12.60 -24.73
N ARG A 33 -10.39 13.32 -24.47
CA ARG A 33 -11.05 13.36 -23.16
C ARG A 33 -11.55 11.98 -22.73
N THR A 34 -12.21 11.26 -23.63
CA THR A 34 -12.76 9.92 -23.37
C THR A 34 -11.65 8.90 -23.16
N LEU A 35 -10.62 8.91 -24.00
CA LEU A 35 -9.45 8.05 -23.89
C LEU A 35 -8.68 8.33 -22.58
N ASN A 36 -8.42 9.60 -22.24
CA ASN A 36 -7.75 9.96 -20.99
C ASN A 36 -8.57 9.54 -19.76
N LYS A 37 -9.90 9.67 -19.80
CA LYS A 37 -10.77 9.20 -18.72
C LYS A 37 -10.70 7.68 -18.56
N ALA A 38 -10.72 6.94 -19.66
CA ALA A 38 -10.64 5.48 -19.63
C ALA A 38 -9.24 5.00 -19.21
N ASN A 39 -8.17 5.59 -19.73
CA ASN A 39 -6.78 5.29 -19.32
C ASN A 39 -6.53 5.64 -17.86
N ARG A 40 -7.07 6.76 -17.35
CA ARG A 40 -6.98 7.09 -15.93
C ARG A 40 -7.71 6.08 -15.06
N LEU A 41 -8.88 5.58 -15.51
CA LEU A 41 -9.62 4.54 -14.79
C LEU A 41 -8.88 3.20 -14.82
N VAL A 42 -8.37 2.78 -15.99
CA VAL A 42 -7.55 1.56 -16.14
C VAL A 42 -6.29 1.67 -15.30
N GLY A 43 -5.56 2.78 -15.36
CA GLY A 43 -4.37 3.04 -14.56
C GLY A 43 -4.66 3.03 -13.06
N LEU A 44 -5.66 3.78 -12.59
CA LEU A 44 -6.07 3.74 -11.18
C LEU A 44 -6.47 2.34 -10.71
N MET A 45 -7.11 1.55 -11.56
CA MET A 45 -7.52 0.19 -11.23
C MET A 45 -6.38 -0.82 -11.35
N HIS A 46 -5.44 -0.65 -12.28
CA HIS A 46 -4.23 -1.46 -12.40
C HIS A 46 -3.32 -1.16 -11.22
N THR A 47 -3.02 0.11 -10.92
CA THR A 47 -2.32 0.49 -9.69
C THR A 47 -3.10 0.04 -8.45
N HIS A 48 -4.42 0.08 -8.40
CA HIS A 48 -5.15 -0.43 -7.23
C HIS A 48 -5.05 -1.96 -7.10
N ILE A 49 -5.26 -2.71 -8.17
CA ILE A 49 -5.21 -4.19 -8.18
C ILE A 49 -3.78 -4.67 -8.01
N THR A 50 -2.84 -4.15 -8.78
CA THR A 50 -1.41 -4.44 -8.70
C THR A 50 -0.83 -3.92 -7.40
N SER A 51 -1.04 -2.69 -6.93
CA SER A 51 -0.54 -2.30 -5.60
C SER A 51 -1.21 -3.05 -4.44
N ILE A 52 -2.40 -3.65 -4.60
CA ILE A 52 -3.00 -4.51 -3.56
C ILE A 52 -2.48 -5.95 -3.67
N MET A 53 -2.39 -6.50 -4.88
CA MET A 53 -1.89 -7.86 -5.11
C MET A 53 -0.37 -7.93 -4.92
N THR A 54 0.37 -6.88 -5.24
CA THR A 54 1.83 -6.77 -5.10
C THR A 54 2.22 -6.30 -3.70
N ALA A 55 1.56 -5.29 -3.10
CA ALA A 55 1.92 -4.86 -1.74
C ALA A 55 1.33 -5.74 -0.63
N SER A 56 0.35 -6.60 -0.92
CA SER A 56 -0.12 -7.60 0.03
C SER A 56 0.35 -9.00 -0.32
N ASN A 57 0.47 -9.38 -1.60
CA ASN A 57 0.83 -10.74 -2.08
C ASN A 57 0.17 -11.90 -1.32
N VAL A 58 -0.95 -11.58 -0.67
CA VAL A 58 -1.91 -12.49 -0.10
C VAL A 58 -2.55 -13.09 -1.33
N GLY A 59 -2.18 -14.33 -1.63
CA GLY A 59 -2.90 -15.09 -2.64
C GLY A 59 -4.38 -14.90 -2.37
N ALA A 60 -5.06 -14.20 -3.29
CA ALA A 60 -6.40 -14.64 -3.59
C ALA A 60 -6.16 -16.10 -3.96
N GLN A 61 -6.60 -17.00 -3.08
CA GLN A 61 -6.72 -18.41 -3.35
C GLN A 61 -7.43 -18.44 -4.71
N GLU A 62 -6.66 -18.57 -5.78
CA GLU A 62 -7.23 -18.71 -7.10
C GLU A 62 -8.04 -19.99 -6.96
N ASP A 63 -9.31 -19.93 -7.36
CA ASP A 63 -10.18 -21.10 -7.49
C ASP A 63 -9.59 -22.00 -8.61
N THR A 64 -8.37 -22.49 -8.43
CA THR A 64 -7.81 -23.61 -9.18
C THR A 64 -8.44 -24.84 -8.55
N ASP A 65 -9.54 -25.29 -9.16
CA ASP A 65 -10.40 -26.40 -8.75
C ASP A 65 -9.70 -27.76 -8.52
N ASP A 66 -8.36 -27.86 -8.57
CA ASP A 66 -7.63 -29.13 -8.60
C ASP A 66 -6.36 -29.22 -7.72
N GLU A 67 -6.00 -28.20 -6.92
CA GLU A 67 -4.97 -28.42 -5.89
C GLU A 67 -5.61 -28.92 -4.59
N PRO A 68 -5.19 -30.09 -4.05
CA PRO A 68 -5.71 -30.58 -2.78
C PRO A 68 -5.47 -29.52 -1.70
N ASP A 69 -6.50 -29.25 -0.91
CA ASP A 69 -6.53 -28.31 0.20
C ASP A 69 -5.45 -28.68 1.26
N VAL A 70 -4.20 -28.25 1.03
CA VAL A 70 -3.09 -28.46 1.96
C VAL A 70 -3.13 -27.46 3.13
N THR A 71 -3.98 -26.43 3.07
CA THR A 71 -3.85 -25.25 3.97
C THR A 71 -4.78 -25.20 5.18
N ASP A 72 -5.85 -26.01 5.24
CA ASP A 72 -6.88 -25.82 6.27
C ASP A 72 -6.70 -26.70 7.53
N ALA A 73 -5.75 -27.66 7.52
CA ALA A 73 -5.50 -28.56 8.64
C ALA A 73 -4.45 -28.04 9.63
N GLU A 74 -3.41 -27.32 9.19
CA GLU A 74 -2.34 -26.79 10.06
C GLU A 74 -2.60 -25.39 10.62
N THR A 75 -3.43 -24.57 9.96
CA THR A 75 -3.86 -23.25 10.46
C THR A 75 -4.75 -23.34 11.72
N ARG A 76 -5.23 -24.54 12.08
CA ARG A 76 -6.22 -24.77 13.16
C ARG A 76 -5.70 -24.62 14.60
N LYS A 77 -4.45 -24.22 14.86
CA LYS A 77 -3.93 -24.07 16.25
C LYS A 77 -3.13 -22.81 16.57
N THR A 78 -2.96 -21.88 15.65
CA THR A 78 -2.18 -20.67 15.95
C THR A 78 -3.02 -19.70 16.78
N THR A 79 -2.75 -19.64 18.08
CA THR A 79 -3.41 -18.69 18.99
C THR A 79 -2.70 -17.34 18.99
N PRO A 80 -3.37 -16.22 19.34
CA PRO A 80 -2.70 -14.95 19.56
C PRO A 80 -1.46 -15.05 20.46
N ALA A 81 -1.54 -15.78 21.57
CA ALA A 81 -0.43 -15.96 22.50
C ALA A 81 0.77 -16.69 21.86
N THR A 82 0.51 -17.73 21.06
CA THR A 82 1.55 -18.43 20.30
C THR A 82 2.23 -17.48 19.31
N ARG A 83 1.46 -16.65 18.59
CA ARG A 83 2.02 -15.64 17.67
C ARG A 83 2.90 -14.64 18.38
N ILE A 84 2.46 -14.13 19.54
CA ILE A 84 3.28 -13.20 20.34
C ILE A 84 4.59 -13.85 20.75
N ALA A 85 4.57 -15.10 21.25
CA ALA A 85 5.78 -15.79 21.65
C ALA A 85 6.77 -15.98 20.47
N GLU A 86 6.26 -16.24 19.26
CA GLU A 86 7.08 -16.32 18.05
C GLU A 86 7.64 -14.96 17.61
N ILE A 87 6.81 -13.91 17.65
CA ILE A 87 7.23 -12.53 17.38
C ILE A 87 8.34 -12.12 18.35
N THR A 88 8.14 -12.31 19.66
CA THR A 88 9.15 -11.99 20.70
C THR A 88 10.45 -12.74 20.43
N ARG A 89 10.39 -14.05 20.17
CA ARG A 89 11.58 -14.86 19.85
C ARG A 89 12.31 -14.35 18.61
N SER A 90 11.59 -13.84 17.61
CA SER A 90 12.18 -13.32 16.37
C SER A 90 12.86 -11.95 16.57
N VAL A 91 12.50 -11.23 17.63
CA VAL A 91 13.06 -9.92 17.97
C VAL A 91 14.19 -10.04 19.01
N GLU A 92 14.21 -11.10 19.82
CA GLU A 92 15.25 -11.34 20.81
C GLU A 92 16.66 -11.38 20.17
N GLY A 93 17.49 -10.40 20.53
CA GLY A 93 18.85 -10.25 20.00
C GLY A 93 18.94 -9.65 18.59
N ALA A 94 17.80 -9.33 17.97
CA ALA A 94 17.77 -8.63 16.69
C ALA A 94 17.87 -7.11 16.92
N GLY A 95 18.77 -6.45 16.19
CA GLY A 95 18.82 -4.98 16.13
C GLY A 95 17.72 -4.39 15.23
N PRO A 96 17.70 -3.07 15.08
CA PRO A 96 16.87 -2.39 14.08
C PRO A 96 17.04 -3.00 12.69
N LEU A 97 16.00 -2.88 11.85
CA LEU A 97 16.04 -3.38 10.48
C LEU A 97 17.00 -2.52 9.64
N PRO A 98 18.08 -3.10 9.07
CA PRO A 98 18.98 -2.35 8.21
C PRO A 98 18.23 -1.80 7.00
N VAL A 99 18.64 -0.61 6.53
CA VAL A 99 17.99 0.06 5.40
C VAL A 99 17.96 -0.80 4.13
N ALA A 100 19.02 -1.58 3.86
CA ALA A 100 19.09 -2.50 2.73
C ALA A 100 18.00 -3.58 2.79
N GLU A 101 17.81 -4.18 3.97
CA GLU A 101 16.81 -5.22 4.20
C GLU A 101 15.41 -4.63 4.07
N TRP A 102 15.21 -3.41 4.58
CA TRP A 102 13.94 -2.70 4.45
C TRP A 102 13.60 -2.37 3.00
N VAL A 103 14.54 -1.78 2.24
CA VAL A 103 14.34 -1.46 0.81
C VAL A 103 14.03 -2.74 0.02
N LEU A 104 14.73 -3.84 0.29
CA LEU A 104 14.45 -5.12 -0.32
C LEU A 104 13.01 -5.61 0.00
N CYS A 105 12.52 -5.43 1.22
CA CYS A 105 11.12 -5.75 1.56
C CYS A 105 10.11 -4.91 0.76
N LEU A 106 10.47 -3.69 0.35
CA LEU A 106 9.61 -2.81 -0.43
C LEU A 106 9.64 -3.15 -1.93
N LEU A 107 10.83 -3.40 -2.47
CA LEU A 107 11.04 -3.69 -3.90
C LEU A 107 10.67 -5.12 -4.27
N GLU A 108 10.95 -6.06 -3.37
CA GLU A 108 10.74 -7.50 -3.56
C GLU A 108 9.88 -8.11 -2.44
N PRO A 109 8.60 -7.70 -2.33
CA PRO A 109 7.72 -8.24 -1.31
C PRO A 109 7.53 -9.75 -1.52
N ARG A 110 7.86 -10.53 -0.49
CA ARG A 110 7.71 -12.00 -0.50
C ARG A 110 6.24 -12.39 -0.65
N LYS A 111 5.97 -13.47 -1.38
CA LYS A 111 4.64 -14.10 -1.42
C LYS A 111 4.36 -14.76 -0.07
N GLN A 112 3.30 -14.33 0.60
CA GLN A 112 3.00 -14.73 1.97
C GLN A 112 1.49 -14.78 2.21
N THR A 113 1.07 -15.60 3.15
CA THR A 113 -0.29 -15.54 3.70
C THR A 113 -0.48 -14.24 4.50
N LEU A 114 -1.74 -13.84 4.73
CA LEU A 114 -2.06 -12.70 5.61
C LEU A 114 -1.43 -12.81 6.99
N MET A 115 -1.41 -14.03 7.53
CA MET A 115 -0.90 -14.28 8.88
C MET A 115 0.62 -14.10 8.96
N GLU A 116 1.35 -14.61 7.96
CA GLU A 116 2.81 -14.46 7.86
C GLU A 116 3.20 -13.00 7.65
N ALA A 117 2.54 -12.30 6.72
CA ALA A 117 2.80 -10.89 6.45
C ALA A 117 2.58 -10.01 7.69
N GLU A 118 1.50 -10.26 8.45
CA GLU A 118 1.25 -9.58 9.72
C GLU A 118 2.31 -9.91 10.78
N GLN A 119 2.77 -11.17 10.85
CA GLN A 119 3.78 -11.60 11.82
C GLN A 119 5.12 -10.92 11.55
N GLU A 120 5.58 -10.93 10.30
CA GLU A 120 6.79 -10.20 9.92
C GLU A 120 6.63 -8.69 10.11
N GLY A 121 5.45 -8.14 9.80
CA GLY A 121 5.14 -6.74 10.07
C GLY A 121 5.29 -6.39 11.56
N PHE A 122 4.78 -7.23 12.46
CA PHE A 122 4.93 -7.02 13.90
C PHE A 122 6.39 -7.12 14.34
N VAL A 123 7.16 -8.07 13.78
CA VAL A 123 8.61 -8.15 14.02
C VAL A 123 9.32 -6.87 13.61
N ARG A 124 9.02 -6.32 12.43
CA ARG A 124 9.58 -5.04 11.96
C ARG A 124 9.15 -3.85 12.83
N LEU A 125 7.89 -3.80 13.27
CA LEU A 125 7.43 -2.78 14.21
C LEU A 125 8.20 -2.78 15.53
N LEU A 126 8.53 -3.96 16.07
CA LEU A 126 9.26 -4.07 17.32
C LEU A 126 10.76 -3.79 17.16
N ARG A 127 11.38 -4.30 16.09
CA ARG A 127 12.79 -4.04 15.79
C ARG A 127 13.07 -2.55 15.54
N GLY A 128 12.16 -1.85 14.88
CA GLY A 128 12.40 -0.49 14.38
C GLY A 128 13.28 -0.50 13.13
N TYR A 129 13.68 0.68 12.68
CA TYR A 129 14.39 0.86 11.41
C TYR A 129 15.68 1.65 11.59
N GLU A 130 16.74 1.18 10.94
CA GLU A 130 18.02 1.87 10.93
C GLU A 130 18.01 2.98 9.86
N SER A 131 18.55 4.15 10.22
CA SER A 131 18.79 5.21 9.25
C SER A 131 19.99 4.85 8.37
N ALA A 132 19.93 5.21 7.09
CA ALA A 132 21.11 5.12 6.24
C ALA A 132 22.20 6.09 6.77
N PRO A 133 23.48 5.69 6.77
CA PRO A 133 24.60 6.58 7.11
C PRO A 133 24.67 7.81 6.21
N SER A 134 24.20 7.70 4.97
CA SER A 134 24.10 8.81 4.04
C SER A 134 22.99 8.63 3.00
N MET A 135 22.55 9.75 2.41
CA MET A 135 21.65 9.72 1.25
C MET A 135 22.27 8.97 0.07
N GLN A 136 23.59 9.10 -0.14
CA GLN A 136 24.27 8.37 -1.20
C GLN A 136 24.20 6.86 -0.98
N GLU A 137 24.33 6.38 0.26
CA GLU A 137 24.21 4.95 0.56
C GLU A 137 22.79 4.44 0.33
N LEU A 138 21.79 5.18 0.81
CA LEU A 138 20.38 4.90 0.49
C LEU A 138 20.18 4.86 -1.03
N LEU A 139 20.80 5.80 -1.76
CA LEU A 139 20.66 5.88 -3.20
C LEU A 139 21.36 4.74 -3.95
N SER A 140 22.53 4.34 -3.46
CA SER A 140 23.37 3.29 -4.04
C SER A 140 22.81 1.89 -3.83
N GLN A 141 21.95 1.69 -2.82
CA GLN A 141 21.24 0.43 -2.58
C GLN A 141 20.01 0.29 -3.49
N GLU A 142 20.15 0.68 -4.77
CA GLU A 142 19.18 0.54 -5.88
C GLU A 142 18.14 1.66 -6.10
N VAL A 143 18.30 2.83 -5.49
CA VAL A 143 17.43 4.00 -5.78
C VAL A 143 17.94 4.82 -6.97
N GLU A 144 19.13 4.50 -7.53
CA GLU A 144 19.49 4.94 -8.89
C GLU A 144 18.42 4.56 -9.94
N LEU A 145 17.60 3.53 -9.67
CA LEU A 145 16.45 3.16 -10.49
C LEU A 145 15.22 4.06 -10.27
N SER A 146 15.07 4.72 -9.13
CA SER A 146 13.95 5.63 -8.87
C SER A 146 14.11 6.98 -9.60
N GLN A 147 15.35 7.42 -9.82
CA GLN A 147 15.64 8.64 -10.59
C GLN A 147 15.36 8.46 -12.10
N GLN A 148 15.20 7.21 -12.55
CA GLN A 148 14.77 6.86 -13.91
C GLN A 148 13.23 6.89 -14.08
N GLY A 149 12.50 7.36 -13.06
CA GLY A 149 11.08 7.11 -12.86
C GLY A 149 10.11 8.22 -13.26
N ASP A 150 10.53 9.29 -13.95
CA ASP A 150 9.52 10.07 -14.66
C ASP A 150 9.01 9.20 -15.82
N PHE A 151 7.69 9.01 -15.93
CA PHE A 151 7.07 8.32 -17.06
C PHE A 151 7.57 8.87 -18.40
N ARG A 152 7.95 10.15 -18.42
CA ARG A 152 8.64 10.78 -19.54
C ARG A 152 10.01 10.18 -19.84
N ASP A 153 10.87 9.98 -18.84
CA ASP A 153 12.19 9.36 -19.02
C ASP A 153 12.07 7.93 -19.54
N ILE A 154 11.16 7.13 -18.95
CA ILE A 154 10.86 5.77 -19.42
C ILE A 154 10.44 5.77 -20.89
N SER A 155 9.58 6.71 -21.29
CA SER A 155 9.10 6.84 -22.67
C SER A 155 10.22 7.25 -23.62
N GLU A 156 11.03 8.25 -23.26
CA GLU A 156 12.16 8.74 -24.06
C GLU A 156 13.21 7.64 -24.25
N ARG A 157 13.54 6.90 -23.18
CA ARG A 157 14.45 5.73 -23.24
C ARG A 157 13.88 4.60 -24.07
N SER A 158 12.59 4.30 -23.95
CA SER A 158 11.92 3.29 -24.79
C SER A 158 12.04 3.61 -26.28
N VAL A 159 11.91 4.88 -26.67
CA VAL A 159 12.10 5.32 -28.06
C VAL A 159 13.58 5.24 -28.47
N ALA A 160 14.50 5.66 -27.61
CA ALA A 160 15.93 5.61 -27.89
C ALA A 160 16.42 4.17 -28.11
N LEU A 161 15.91 3.20 -27.34
CA LEU A 161 16.23 1.78 -27.47
C LEU A 161 15.96 1.22 -28.86
N GLU A 162 14.88 1.66 -29.52
CA GLU A 162 14.55 1.18 -30.86
C GLU A 162 15.55 1.66 -31.93
N SER A 163 16.36 2.68 -31.61
CA SER A 163 17.44 3.14 -32.49
C SER A 163 18.72 2.31 -32.35
N ASN A 164 18.87 1.48 -31.30
CA ASN A 164 20.02 0.61 -31.13
C ASN A 164 19.98 -0.56 -32.12
N LYS A 165 21.03 -0.68 -32.94
CA LYS A 165 21.17 -1.71 -33.97
C LYS A 165 21.72 -3.03 -33.43
N ASP A 166 22.42 -3.00 -32.30
CA ASP A 166 22.88 -4.22 -31.62
C ASP A 166 21.69 -4.83 -30.88
N LEU A 167 21.26 -6.01 -31.34
CA LEU A 167 20.12 -6.71 -30.77
C LEU A 167 20.35 -7.16 -29.33
N VAL A 168 21.57 -7.59 -29.00
CA VAL A 168 21.89 -8.14 -27.67
C VAL A 168 21.97 -7.00 -26.67
N GLU A 169 22.66 -5.92 -27.02
CA GLU A 169 22.72 -4.71 -26.17
C GLU A 169 21.32 -4.14 -25.95
N ARG A 170 20.51 -3.99 -27.00
CA ARG A 170 19.13 -3.52 -26.88
C ARG A 170 18.26 -4.41 -26.00
N MET A 171 18.46 -5.73 -26.03
CA MET A 171 17.76 -6.66 -25.13
C MET A 171 18.18 -6.45 -23.67
N HIS A 172 19.48 -6.31 -23.39
CA HIS A 172 19.96 -6.00 -22.04
C HIS A 172 19.42 -4.67 -21.53
N GLU A 173 19.49 -3.61 -22.33
CA GLU A 173 18.99 -2.30 -21.94
C GLU A 173 17.46 -2.30 -21.73
N ARG A 174 16.72 -3.11 -22.50
CA ARG A 174 15.27 -3.30 -22.30
C ARG A 174 14.98 -4.02 -20.98
N GLU A 175 15.73 -5.06 -20.65
CA GLU A 175 15.58 -5.77 -19.37
C GLU A 175 15.87 -4.81 -18.21
N THR A 176 16.96 -4.04 -18.28
CA THR A 176 17.28 -3.00 -17.29
C THR A 176 16.16 -1.98 -17.15
N LEU A 177 15.57 -1.53 -18.25
CA LEU A 177 14.43 -0.61 -18.22
C LEU A 177 13.21 -1.24 -17.54
N MET A 178 12.89 -2.50 -17.86
CA MET A 178 11.76 -3.22 -17.25
C MET A 178 11.96 -3.42 -15.74
N THR A 179 13.16 -3.80 -15.30
CA THR A 179 13.51 -3.88 -13.87
C THR A 179 13.35 -2.52 -13.19
N GLY A 180 13.82 -1.43 -13.82
CA GLY A 180 13.64 -0.08 -13.30
C GLY A 180 12.18 0.34 -13.17
N MET A 181 11.34 0.01 -14.15
CA MET A 181 9.88 0.24 -14.10
C MET A 181 9.24 -0.52 -12.94
N GLN A 182 9.61 -1.77 -12.71
CA GLN A 182 9.09 -2.56 -11.59
C GLN A 182 9.46 -1.95 -10.24
N SER A 183 10.70 -1.49 -10.06
CA SER A 183 11.14 -0.81 -8.84
C SER A 183 10.40 0.51 -8.62
N ALA A 184 10.21 1.30 -9.68
CA ALA A 184 9.45 2.56 -9.61
C ALA A 184 7.98 2.30 -9.21
N ASP A 185 7.34 1.28 -9.78
CA ASP A 185 5.98 0.88 -9.43
C ASP A 185 5.85 0.42 -7.97
N ALA A 186 6.84 -0.32 -7.46
CA ALA A 186 6.89 -0.76 -6.06
C ALA A 186 7.01 0.43 -5.09
N LEU A 187 7.93 1.37 -5.37
CA LEU A 187 8.12 2.58 -4.57
C LEU A 187 6.91 3.51 -4.63
N HIS A 188 6.28 3.65 -5.80
CA HIS A 188 5.03 4.40 -5.93
C HIS A 188 3.90 3.75 -5.12
N SER A 189 3.79 2.42 -5.16
CA SER A 189 2.83 1.65 -4.37
C SER A 189 3.04 1.86 -2.87
N PHE A 190 4.29 1.92 -2.42
CA PHE A 190 4.65 2.24 -1.04
C PHE A 190 4.26 3.69 -0.66
N MET A 191 4.51 4.68 -1.52
CA MET A 191 4.05 6.05 -1.26
C MET A 191 2.52 6.14 -1.15
N ILE A 192 1.79 5.42 -2.01
CA ILE A 192 0.33 5.29 -1.89
C ILE A 192 -0.06 4.62 -0.57
N SER A 193 0.68 3.60 -0.12
CA SER A 193 0.39 2.90 1.14
C SER A 193 0.54 3.83 2.35
N ILE A 194 1.59 4.66 2.39
CA ILE A 194 1.78 5.70 3.41
C ILE A 194 0.58 6.66 3.44
N LEU A 195 0.21 7.23 2.29
CA LEU A 195 -0.88 8.19 2.20
C LEU A 195 -2.22 7.58 2.63
N ARG A 196 -2.50 6.33 2.20
CA ARG A 196 -3.70 5.58 2.64
C ARG A 196 -3.73 5.38 4.15
N THR A 197 -2.60 5.01 4.76
CA THR A 197 -2.46 4.86 6.20
C THR A 197 -2.72 6.18 6.93
N ILE A 198 -2.13 7.29 6.46
CA ILE A 198 -2.37 8.63 7.01
C ILE A 198 -3.85 9.00 6.97
N HIS A 199 -4.51 8.83 5.81
CA HIS A 199 -5.93 9.15 5.67
C HIS A 199 -6.83 8.27 6.56
N ALA A 200 -6.48 7.00 6.73
CA ALA A 200 -7.21 6.09 7.61
C ALA A 200 -7.08 6.50 9.09
N ILE A 201 -5.89 6.92 9.52
CA ILE A 201 -5.67 7.41 10.88
C ILE A 201 -6.42 8.72 11.10
N ARG A 202 -6.33 9.69 10.17
CA ARG A 202 -7.11 10.95 10.25
C ARG A 202 -8.61 10.70 10.31
N PHE A 203 -9.13 9.84 9.44
CA PHE A 203 -10.52 9.44 9.48
C PHE A 203 -10.91 8.88 10.85
N SER A 204 -10.07 8.03 11.45
CA SER A 204 -10.32 7.46 12.78
C SER A 204 -10.37 8.52 13.90
N ILE A 205 -9.57 9.57 13.78
CA ILE A 205 -9.54 10.72 14.70
C ILE A 205 -10.80 11.56 14.53
N GLU A 206 -11.11 12.00 13.31
CA GLU A 206 -12.28 12.83 12.99
C GLU A 206 -13.58 12.08 13.29
N TRP A 207 -13.66 10.80 12.92
CA TRP A 207 -14.80 9.95 13.21
C TRP A 207 -15.11 9.87 14.71
N ALA A 208 -14.08 9.79 15.57
CA ALA A 208 -14.29 9.78 17.01
C ALA A 208 -14.97 11.07 17.52
N GLN A 209 -14.73 12.21 16.86
CA GLN A 209 -15.27 13.52 17.23
C GLN A 209 -16.70 13.78 16.71
N LEU A 210 -17.16 13.02 15.71
CA LEU A 210 -18.51 13.20 15.17
C LEU A 210 -19.60 12.76 16.14
N ALA A 211 -20.63 13.60 16.27
CA ALA A 211 -21.87 13.28 16.97
C ALA A 211 -22.59 12.08 16.30
N PRO A 212 -23.38 11.28 17.05
CA PRO A 212 -24.08 10.12 16.50
C PRO A 212 -24.94 10.45 15.26
N ALA A 213 -25.66 11.56 15.26
CA ALA A 213 -26.48 11.99 14.13
C ALA A 213 -25.64 12.26 12.86
N ALA A 214 -24.46 12.88 13.02
CA ALA A 214 -23.55 13.14 11.90
C ALA A 214 -22.94 11.84 11.35
N LYS A 215 -22.64 10.87 12.22
CA LYS A 215 -22.17 9.53 11.81
C LYS A 215 -23.23 8.78 11.01
N THR A 216 -24.49 8.85 11.42
CA THR A 216 -25.62 8.27 10.67
C THR A 216 -25.75 8.93 9.31
N ARG A 217 -25.82 10.26 9.25
CA ARG A 217 -25.92 11.00 7.98
C ARG A 217 -24.78 10.66 7.03
N PHE A 218 -23.54 10.66 7.52
CA PHE A 218 -22.37 10.28 6.70
C PHE A 218 -22.51 8.86 6.13
N ARG A 219 -23.02 7.90 6.91
CA ARG A 219 -23.19 6.53 6.44
C ARG A 219 -24.28 6.42 5.37
N GLU A 220 -25.37 7.16 5.53
CA GLU A 220 -26.45 7.20 4.54
C GLU A 220 -25.91 7.77 3.22
N ASP A 221 -25.31 8.96 3.28
CA ASP A 221 -24.69 9.62 2.13
C ASP A 221 -23.61 8.73 1.46
N ALA A 222 -22.78 8.06 2.25
CA ALA A 222 -21.71 7.20 1.74
C ALA A 222 -22.24 5.88 1.16
N CYS A 223 -23.34 5.33 1.69
CA CYS A 223 -23.98 4.14 1.12
C CYS A 223 -24.44 4.44 -0.30
N ASP A 224 -25.15 5.56 -0.47
CA ASP A 224 -25.71 5.97 -1.76
C ASP A 224 -24.61 6.29 -2.79
N GLN A 225 -23.48 6.87 -2.35
CA GLN A 225 -22.40 7.28 -3.26
C GLN A 225 -21.39 6.18 -3.57
N LEU A 226 -21.00 5.38 -2.56
CA LEU A 226 -19.86 4.47 -2.67
C LEU A 226 -20.26 3.02 -2.91
N ALA A 227 -21.49 2.64 -2.56
CA ALA A 227 -21.97 1.26 -2.68
C ALA A 227 -23.49 1.23 -2.93
N PRO A 228 -23.98 1.87 -4.01
CA PRO A 228 -25.42 2.00 -4.30
C PRO A 228 -26.12 0.64 -4.49
N GLU A 229 -25.38 -0.44 -4.72
CA GLU A 229 -25.88 -1.80 -4.83
C GLU A 229 -26.15 -2.50 -3.49
N LEU A 230 -25.70 -1.94 -2.37
CA LEU A 230 -25.88 -2.51 -1.04
C LEU A 230 -27.09 -1.91 -0.33
N THR A 231 -27.76 -2.71 0.50
CA THR A 231 -28.69 -2.12 1.46
C THR A 231 -27.92 -1.34 2.51
N TYR A 232 -28.54 -0.30 3.09
CA TYR A 232 -27.92 0.48 4.17
C TYR A 232 -27.43 -0.40 5.33
N ALA A 233 -28.19 -1.44 5.71
CA ALA A 233 -27.78 -2.38 6.75
C ALA A 233 -26.52 -3.18 6.39
N GLN A 234 -26.40 -3.65 5.13
CA GLN A 234 -25.20 -4.34 4.65
C GLN A 234 -24.00 -3.39 4.62
N PHE A 235 -24.19 -2.17 4.09
CA PHE A 235 -23.15 -1.15 4.07
C PHE A 235 -22.70 -0.79 5.48
N GLN A 236 -23.64 -0.53 6.40
CA GLN A 236 -23.35 -0.20 7.79
C GLN A 236 -22.50 -1.29 8.45
N HIS A 237 -22.90 -2.56 8.36
CA HIS A 237 -22.15 -3.67 8.95
C HIS A 237 -20.71 -3.75 8.40
N ARG A 238 -20.53 -3.56 7.09
CA ARG A 238 -19.20 -3.56 6.48
C ARG A 238 -18.39 -2.33 6.89
N HIS A 239 -19.01 -1.15 6.89
CA HIS A 239 -18.36 0.10 7.28
C HIS A 239 -17.94 0.10 8.76
N GLU A 240 -18.67 -0.55 9.65
CA GLU A 240 -18.27 -0.75 11.05
C GLU A 240 -16.96 -1.55 11.18
N LYS A 241 -16.77 -2.60 10.35
CA LYS A 241 -15.49 -3.33 10.28
C LYS A 241 -14.35 -2.42 9.83
N LEU A 242 -14.61 -1.54 8.86
CA LEU A 242 -13.63 -0.57 8.37
C LEU A 242 -13.26 0.45 9.44
N ILE A 243 -14.26 1.00 10.13
CA ILE A 243 -14.04 1.91 11.27
C ILE A 243 -13.18 1.22 12.33
N LYS A 244 -13.46 -0.06 12.64
CA LYS A 244 -12.64 -0.84 13.57
C LYS A 244 -11.19 -0.97 13.10
N ALA A 245 -10.96 -1.38 11.85
CA ALA A 245 -9.61 -1.51 11.29
C ALA A 245 -8.83 -0.17 11.32
N ARG A 246 -9.48 0.95 11.00
CA ARG A 246 -8.90 2.29 11.09
C ARG A 246 -8.60 2.71 12.53
N ASN A 247 -9.45 2.33 13.49
CA ASN A 247 -9.18 2.54 14.92
C ASN A 247 -7.99 1.72 15.41
N ASP A 248 -7.86 0.48 14.96
CA ASP A 248 -6.74 -0.39 15.31
C ASP A 248 -5.42 0.16 14.73
N LEU A 249 -5.43 0.63 13.47
CA LEU A 249 -4.29 1.32 12.86
C LEU A 249 -3.90 2.61 13.59
N LYS A 250 -4.89 3.40 14.05
CA LYS A 250 -4.64 4.57 14.90
C LYS A 250 -3.94 4.16 16.21
N LYS A 251 -4.39 3.11 16.89
CA LYS A 251 -3.74 2.63 18.13
C LYS A 251 -2.29 2.21 17.88
N MET A 252 -2.04 1.51 16.77
CA MET A 252 -0.69 1.15 16.36
C MET A 252 0.17 2.39 16.13
N PHE A 253 -0.35 3.39 15.42
CA PHE A 253 0.38 4.64 15.16
C PHE A 253 0.69 5.41 16.44
N LEU A 254 -0.26 5.47 17.38
CA LEU A 254 -0.03 6.09 18.69
C LEU A 254 1.05 5.35 19.49
N LYS A 255 1.15 4.02 19.38
CA LYS A 255 2.17 3.22 20.10
C LYS A 255 3.54 3.20 19.41
N PHE A 256 3.58 3.09 18.08
CA PHE A 256 4.80 2.82 17.30
C PHE A 256 5.21 3.97 16.36
N GLY A 257 4.46 5.07 16.32
CA GLY A 257 4.80 6.26 15.54
C GLY A 257 4.99 5.99 14.05
N ALA A 258 6.08 6.53 13.49
CA ALA A 258 6.40 6.43 12.07
C ALA A 258 6.62 5.00 11.57
N ARG A 259 6.96 4.04 12.46
CA ARG A 259 7.15 2.62 12.08
C ARG A 259 5.92 2.03 11.38
N VAL A 260 4.72 2.52 11.72
CA VAL A 260 3.46 2.09 11.09
C VAL A 260 3.34 2.58 9.64
N LEU A 261 3.94 3.73 9.31
CA LEU A 261 3.96 4.26 7.95
C LEU A 261 5.03 3.59 7.08
N MET A 262 6.09 3.06 7.71
CA MET A 262 7.24 2.47 7.04
C MET A 262 6.99 1.06 6.48
N ASP A 263 5.92 0.38 6.90
CA ASP A 263 5.59 -0.97 6.45
C ASP A 263 4.25 -1.00 5.67
N PRO A 264 4.28 -1.34 4.37
CA PRO A 264 3.07 -1.46 3.55
C PRO A 264 2.03 -2.44 4.09
N CYS A 265 2.41 -3.45 4.90
CA CYS A 265 1.47 -4.43 5.42
C CYS A 265 0.40 -3.80 6.33
N TRP A 266 0.65 -2.59 6.87
CA TRP A 266 -0.29 -1.87 7.71
C TRP A 266 -1.31 -1.05 6.92
N ALA A 267 -1.07 -0.83 5.63
CA ALA A 267 -2.00 -0.08 4.81
C ALA A 267 -3.37 -0.78 4.79
N PRO A 268 -4.46 -0.04 5.05
CA PRO A 268 -5.77 -0.65 5.13
C PRO A 268 -6.23 -1.09 3.74
N TYR A 269 -6.49 -2.38 3.58
CA TYR A 269 -7.25 -2.90 2.46
C TYR A 269 -8.74 -2.80 2.77
N ILE A 270 -9.48 -2.17 1.86
CA ILE A 270 -10.89 -1.89 2.05
C ILE A 270 -11.66 -2.36 0.82
N SER A 271 -12.46 -3.40 1.00
CA SER A 271 -13.46 -3.80 0.03
C SER A 271 -14.85 -3.64 0.64
N TYR A 272 -15.57 -2.58 0.25
CA TYR A 272 -16.99 -2.43 0.60
C TYR A 272 -17.85 -3.56 0.04
N ASN A 273 -17.37 -4.28 -0.98
CA ASN A 273 -18.07 -5.40 -1.62
C ASN A 273 -18.02 -6.70 -0.80
N THR A 274 -16.88 -7.01 -0.19
CA THR A 274 -16.72 -8.24 0.60
C THR A 274 -16.80 -7.97 2.10
N GLY A 275 -16.62 -6.71 2.53
CA GLY A 275 -16.43 -6.37 3.94
C GLY A 275 -15.12 -6.91 4.51
N SER A 276 -14.21 -7.40 3.66
CA SER A 276 -12.87 -7.83 4.07
C SER A 276 -12.02 -6.61 4.39
N THR A 277 -11.26 -6.73 5.48
CA THR A 277 -10.29 -5.72 5.94
C THR A 277 -8.86 -6.08 5.55
N GLY A 278 -8.63 -7.19 4.83
CA GLY A 278 -7.29 -7.70 4.54
C GLY A 278 -6.49 -8.01 5.81
N ARG A 279 -7.15 -8.60 6.81
CA ARG A 279 -6.52 -9.00 8.08
C ARG A 279 -6.85 -10.45 8.39
N SER A 280 -5.91 -11.16 9.01
CA SER A 280 -6.15 -12.51 9.49
C SER A 280 -7.17 -12.51 10.63
N THR A 281 -7.79 -13.66 10.89
CA THR A 281 -8.76 -13.84 11.97
C THR A 281 -8.13 -13.64 13.36
N THR A 282 -6.83 -13.90 13.50
CA THR A 282 -6.09 -13.77 14.78
C THR A 282 -5.55 -12.35 15.01
N PHE A 283 -5.50 -11.50 13.98
CA PHE A 283 -4.98 -10.13 14.07
C PHE A 283 -5.51 -9.32 15.25
N PRO A 284 -6.84 -9.23 15.52
CA PRO A 284 -7.33 -8.40 16.62
C PRO A 284 -6.89 -8.90 18.00
N GLY A 285 -6.69 -10.22 18.15
CA GLY A 285 -6.17 -10.82 19.37
C GLY A 285 -4.69 -10.51 19.53
N THR A 286 -3.90 -10.78 18.48
CA THR A 286 -2.45 -10.51 18.47
C THR A 286 -2.17 -9.02 18.71
N LEU A 287 -2.87 -8.12 18.02
CA LEU A 287 -2.70 -6.69 18.23
C LEU A 287 -3.01 -6.28 19.67
N ARG A 288 -4.05 -6.83 20.29
CA ARG A 288 -4.37 -6.52 21.70
C ARG A 288 -3.21 -6.89 22.62
N GLU A 289 -2.72 -8.13 22.50
CA GLU A 289 -1.59 -8.62 23.29
C GLU A 289 -0.33 -7.78 23.02
N MET A 290 -0.06 -7.41 21.76
CA MET A 290 1.05 -6.52 21.40
C MET A 290 0.94 -5.16 22.09
N LEU A 291 -0.24 -4.52 22.01
CA LEU A 291 -0.44 -3.18 22.58
C LEU A 291 -0.34 -3.17 24.11
N SER A 292 -0.69 -4.28 24.79
CA SER A 292 -0.61 -4.40 26.25
C SER A 292 0.69 -4.99 26.78
N GLY A 293 1.38 -5.81 25.99
CA GLY A 293 2.51 -6.62 26.44
C GLY A 293 3.88 -6.00 26.19
N PHE A 294 3.96 -4.99 25.31
CA PHE A 294 5.21 -4.29 25.01
C PHE A 294 5.16 -2.86 25.55
N ASP A 295 6.30 -2.36 26.01
CA ASP A 295 6.44 -0.98 26.45
C ASP A 295 6.24 -0.01 25.28
N ASP A 296 5.91 1.24 25.60
CA ASP A 296 5.86 2.30 24.61
C ASP A 296 7.29 2.68 24.17
N LEU A 297 7.43 3.13 22.94
CA LEU A 297 8.73 3.58 22.42
C LEU A 297 9.24 4.78 23.23
N THR A 298 10.54 4.78 23.53
CA THR A 298 11.21 5.94 24.08
C THR A 298 11.24 7.10 23.06
N GLU A 299 11.40 8.34 23.55
CA GLU A 299 11.48 9.49 22.66
C GLU A 299 12.66 9.39 21.67
N ASP A 300 13.77 8.81 22.12
CA ASP A 300 14.97 8.57 21.29
C ASP A 300 14.71 7.55 20.19
N GLU A 301 14.03 6.43 20.50
CA GLU A 301 13.61 5.46 19.48
C GLU A 301 12.67 6.09 18.46
N MET A 302 11.64 6.80 18.92
CA MET A 302 10.72 7.50 18.02
C MET A 302 11.44 8.51 17.11
N ASN A 303 12.41 9.25 17.64
CA ASN A 303 13.21 10.20 16.87
C ASN A 303 14.12 9.50 15.84
N ALA A 304 14.72 8.36 16.22
CA ALA A 304 15.55 7.57 15.32
C ALA A 304 14.73 7.01 14.14
N ASP A 305 13.57 6.41 14.41
CA ASP A 305 12.69 5.87 13.38
C ASP A 305 12.12 6.97 12.48
N GLU A 306 11.76 8.13 13.03
CA GLU A 306 11.37 9.29 12.22
C GLU A 306 12.52 9.80 11.35
N GLY A 307 13.76 9.76 11.85
CA GLY A 307 14.95 10.07 11.06
C GLY A 307 15.10 9.14 9.85
N ALA A 308 14.99 7.83 10.09
CA ALA A 308 15.04 6.82 9.03
C ALA A 308 13.91 7.01 8.01
N PHE A 309 12.68 7.24 8.49
CA PHE A 309 11.53 7.51 7.63
C PHE A 309 11.74 8.76 6.78
N ARG A 310 12.23 9.86 7.38
CA ARG A 310 12.50 11.12 6.68
C ARG A 310 13.50 10.95 5.55
N GLN A 311 14.57 10.18 5.78
CA GLN A 311 15.57 9.91 4.74
C GLN A 311 14.93 9.20 3.54
N LEU A 312 14.10 8.17 3.78
CA LEU A 312 13.44 7.47 2.69
C LEU A 312 12.45 8.38 1.94
N ILE A 313 11.59 9.11 2.67
CA ILE A 313 10.60 10.00 2.04
C ILE A 313 11.28 11.09 1.20
N LEU A 314 12.42 11.61 1.64
CA LEU A 314 13.18 12.60 0.88
C LEU A 314 13.69 12.04 -0.48
N ALA A 315 13.90 10.72 -0.59
CA ALA A 315 14.28 10.08 -1.84
C ALA A 315 13.08 9.78 -2.76
N LEU A 316 11.87 9.68 -2.22
CA LEU A 316 10.69 9.16 -2.95
C LEU A 316 9.62 10.21 -3.25
N ALA A 317 9.53 11.26 -2.44
CA ALA A 317 8.42 12.20 -2.46
C ALA A 317 8.86 13.59 -2.92
N ASP A 318 7.96 14.29 -3.60
CA ASP A 318 8.11 15.73 -3.83
C ASP A 318 7.96 16.54 -2.51
N ASP A 319 8.35 17.81 -2.57
CA ASP A 319 8.32 18.73 -1.42
C ASP A 319 6.92 18.87 -0.80
N GLU A 320 5.87 18.86 -1.62
CA GLU A 320 4.49 19.03 -1.16
C GLU A 320 4.01 17.80 -0.37
N THR A 321 4.24 16.61 -0.93
CA THR A 321 3.92 15.32 -0.32
C THR A 321 4.71 15.13 0.96
N MET A 322 6.01 15.45 0.95
CA MET A 322 6.85 15.42 2.14
C MET A 322 6.32 16.37 3.23
N ALA A 323 6.00 17.61 2.88
CA ALA A 323 5.45 18.59 3.83
C ALA A 323 4.10 18.12 4.42
N TYR A 324 3.25 17.48 3.61
CA TYR A 324 1.99 16.90 4.05
C TYR A 324 2.21 15.78 5.10
N ILE A 325 3.13 14.86 4.82
CA ILE A 325 3.48 13.73 5.71
C ILE A 325 4.06 14.27 7.03
N TYR A 326 4.99 15.21 6.99
CA TYR A 326 5.60 15.76 8.21
C TYR A 326 4.63 16.56 9.05
N ARG A 327 3.70 17.30 8.43
CA ARG A 327 2.63 17.98 9.16
C ARG A 327 1.76 16.98 9.92
N PHE A 328 1.44 15.84 9.29
CA PHE A 328 0.71 14.76 9.95
C PHE A 328 1.46 14.22 11.17
N LEU A 329 2.74 13.84 11.00
CA LEU A 329 3.57 13.33 12.11
C LEU A 329 3.64 14.34 13.26
N ASN A 330 3.99 15.59 12.96
CA ASN A 330 4.13 16.64 13.99
C ASN A 330 2.81 16.91 14.76
N THR A 331 1.67 16.79 14.09
CA THR A 331 0.35 17.05 14.69
C THR A 331 -0.11 15.90 15.58
N HIS A 332 0.11 14.66 15.17
CA HIS A 332 -0.50 13.49 15.81
C HIS A 332 0.44 12.65 16.66
N ARG A 333 1.77 12.85 16.55
CA ARG A 333 2.75 12.17 17.41
C ARG A 333 2.59 12.52 18.89
N ARG A 334 2.29 13.78 19.21
CA ARG A 334 2.22 14.29 20.60
C ARG A 334 0.84 14.20 21.24
N ALA A 335 -0.09 13.48 20.61
CA ALA A 335 -1.45 13.32 21.12
C ALA A 335 -1.60 12.14 22.09
N THR A 336 -0.52 11.37 22.29
CA THR A 336 -0.33 10.37 23.36
C THR A 336 0.25 11.00 24.61
#